data_AF-A0A928L5B6-F1
#
_entry.id   AF-A0A928L5B6-F1
#
_cell.length_a   1.000
_cell.length_b   1.000
_cell.length_c   1.000
_cell.angle_alpha   90.00
_cell.angle_beta   90.00
_cell.angle_gamma   90.00
#
_symmetry.space_group_name_H-M   'P 1'
#
loop_
_entity.id
_entity.type
_entity.pdbx_description
1 polymer ?
#
loop_
_entity_poly.entity_id
_entity_poly.type
_entity_poly.pdbx_seq_one_letter_code
_entity_poly.pdbx_strand_id
1 'polypeptide(L)'
;MKAEEFMDLLGDLDASYIDEAACYPKRFRQRRIWSRAAGIAAAVAVLLTGGFLLRARQEPLQYEPTQLLLTDASGNVTVTYAKESELPEKSFSASDVSVSDRILYSAEETFGRTDTVVFYGEVTNIREIKIAWGREKEFGALIEFSVEKVYQGTIRSGDTIRVLVSPHHWIYSACVDHMDDLTVGAKGVFMPFVLDASHEIRYDEETVLAKKDLADYELDDRWMITESDGKVHFSFYNTLRVPFNSMEQVLAFLDNWYAEEK
;
A
#
# COMPACT_ATOMS: atom_id res chain seq x y z
N MET A 1 15.94 18.99 -97.65
CA MET A 1 15.17 17.81 -97.23
C MET A 1 13.84 18.28 -96.68
N LYS A 2 12.75 17.67 -97.14
CA LYS A 2 11.38 17.96 -96.69
C LYS A 2 11.03 17.02 -95.53
N ALA A 3 10.13 17.45 -94.65
CA ALA A 3 9.77 16.77 -93.40
C ALA A 3 9.26 15.33 -93.55
N GLU A 4 8.93 14.90 -94.77
CA GLU A 4 8.43 13.56 -95.08
C GLU A 4 9.54 12.48 -95.04
N GLU A 5 10.81 12.81 -95.35
CA GLU A 5 11.94 11.87 -95.22
C GLU A 5 12.42 11.69 -93.75
N PHE A 6 12.07 12.61 -92.85
CA PHE A 6 12.43 12.52 -91.43
C PHE A 6 11.46 11.63 -90.63
N MET A 7 10.22 11.51 -91.10
CA MET A 7 9.19 10.69 -90.44
C MET A 7 9.28 9.20 -90.81
N ASP A 8 9.81 8.86 -91.99
CA ASP A 8 10.12 7.46 -92.36
C ASP A 8 11.30 6.88 -91.55
N LEU A 9 12.19 7.74 -91.05
CA LEU A 9 13.35 7.34 -90.22
C LEU A 9 13.01 7.19 -88.73
N LEU A 10 11.82 7.66 -88.32
CA LEU A 10 11.24 7.47 -86.97
C LEU A 10 10.24 6.30 -86.92
N GLY A 11 10.02 5.62 -88.05
CA GLY A 11 8.95 4.65 -88.28
C GLY A 11 9.16 3.23 -87.74
N ASP A 12 10.32 2.91 -87.17
CA ASP A 12 10.60 1.58 -86.60
C ASP A 12 11.18 1.67 -85.18
N LEU A 13 10.34 2.05 -84.22
CA LEU A 13 10.59 1.77 -82.81
C LEU A 13 9.97 0.41 -82.51
N ASP A 14 10.82 -0.62 -82.50
CA ASP A 14 10.44 -1.99 -82.14
C ASP A 14 9.84 -2.02 -80.72
N ALA A 15 8.65 -2.62 -80.61
CA ALA A 15 7.90 -2.75 -79.36
C ALA A 15 8.68 -3.54 -78.28
N SER A 16 9.74 -4.26 -78.68
CA SER A 16 10.66 -4.95 -77.76
C SER A 16 11.40 -4.01 -76.79
N TYR A 17 11.57 -2.72 -77.12
CA TYR A 17 12.24 -1.74 -76.25
C TYR A 17 11.31 -1.04 -75.25
N ILE A 18 9.99 -1.20 -75.37
CA ILE A 18 9.03 -0.67 -74.38
C ILE A 18 8.94 -1.60 -73.16
N ASP A 19 9.09 -2.91 -73.37
CA ASP A 19 9.07 -3.90 -72.27
C ASP A 19 10.33 -3.87 -71.39
N GLU A 20 11.47 -3.42 -71.91
CA GLU A 20 12.72 -3.35 -71.13
C GLU A 20 12.76 -2.15 -70.16
N ALA A 21 11.95 -1.11 -70.39
CA ALA A 21 11.77 0.02 -69.46
C ALA A 21 10.72 -0.25 -68.36
N ALA A 22 9.90 -1.30 -68.50
CA ALA A 22 8.88 -1.67 -67.51
C ALA A 22 9.45 -2.50 -66.33
N CYS A 23 10.66 -3.03 -66.46
CA CYS A 23 11.29 -3.90 -65.46
C CYS A 23 12.32 -3.17 -64.57
N TYR A 24 11.89 -2.12 -63.86
CA TYR A 24 12.57 -1.70 -62.62
C TYR A 24 11.66 -1.92 -61.41
N PRO A 25 11.96 -2.88 -60.51
CA PRO A 25 11.07 -3.20 -59.41
C PRO A 25 11.04 -2.04 -58.39
N LYS A 26 9.90 -1.35 -58.29
CA LYS A 26 9.54 -0.35 -57.25
C LYS A 26 9.51 -0.90 -55.81
N ARG A 27 10.07 -2.07 -55.51
CA ARG A 27 9.91 -2.76 -54.21
C ARG A 27 10.90 -2.33 -53.12
N PHE A 28 11.95 -1.57 -53.44
CA PHE A 28 12.96 -1.19 -52.43
C PHE A 28 12.68 0.10 -51.65
N ARG A 29 11.81 1.00 -52.13
CA ARG A 29 11.58 2.30 -51.46
C ARG A 29 10.49 2.28 -50.38
N GLN A 30 9.49 1.39 -50.50
CA GLN A 30 8.36 1.32 -49.55
C GLN A 30 8.73 0.65 -48.22
N ARG A 31 9.61 -0.36 -48.21
CA ARG A 31 10.06 -1.05 -46.97
C ARG A 31 10.77 -0.11 -45.99
N ARG A 32 11.46 0.93 -46.49
CA ARG A 32 12.25 1.87 -45.67
C ARG A 32 11.40 2.95 -44.98
N ILE A 33 10.19 3.24 -45.50
CA ILE A 33 9.26 4.21 -44.92
C ILE A 33 8.39 3.53 -43.86
N TRP A 34 7.95 2.30 -44.12
CA TRP A 34 7.16 1.51 -43.18
C TRP A 34 7.95 1.06 -41.94
N SER A 35 9.25 0.77 -42.08
CA SER A 35 10.10 0.48 -40.92
C SER A 35 10.37 1.69 -40.03
N ARG A 36 10.28 2.92 -40.56
CA ARG A 36 10.37 4.16 -39.77
C ARG A 36 9.06 4.52 -39.08
N ALA A 37 7.92 4.21 -39.69
CA ALA A 37 6.60 4.40 -39.08
C ALA A 37 6.34 3.42 -37.91
N ALA A 38 6.81 2.16 -38.03
CA ALA A 38 6.67 1.16 -36.97
C ALA A 38 7.49 1.49 -35.70
N GLY A 39 8.67 2.10 -35.86
CA GLY A 39 9.49 2.52 -34.71
C GLY A 39 8.88 3.68 -33.90
N ILE A 40 8.16 4.59 -34.56
CA ILE A 40 7.50 5.73 -33.90
C ILE A 40 6.24 5.27 -33.14
N ALA A 41 5.46 4.33 -33.70
CA ALA A 41 4.28 3.78 -33.03
C ALA A 41 4.63 3.00 -31.75
N ALA A 42 5.73 2.23 -31.76
CA ALA A 42 6.22 1.53 -30.58
C ALA A 42 6.72 2.50 -29.49
N ALA A 43 7.40 3.58 -29.85
CA ALA A 43 7.86 4.59 -28.89
C ALA A 43 6.69 5.36 -28.25
N VAL A 44 5.63 5.67 -29.01
CA VAL A 44 4.41 6.30 -28.48
C VAL A 44 3.62 5.32 -27.58
N ALA A 45 3.55 4.04 -27.94
CA ALA A 45 2.90 3.04 -27.10
C ALA A 45 3.63 2.85 -25.75
N VAL A 46 4.97 2.82 -25.74
CA VAL A 46 5.78 2.74 -24.51
C VAL A 46 5.67 4.02 -23.67
N LEU A 47 5.57 5.20 -24.29
CA LEU A 47 5.34 6.45 -23.55
C LEU A 47 3.92 6.55 -22.98
N LEU A 48 2.92 5.96 -23.64
CA LEU A 48 1.54 5.93 -23.14
C LEU A 48 1.32 4.87 -22.06
N THR A 49 1.86 3.65 -22.19
CA THR A 49 1.78 2.62 -21.13
C THR A 49 2.74 2.89 -19.98
N GLY A 50 3.97 3.34 -20.27
CA GLY A 50 4.94 3.77 -19.25
C GLY A 50 4.49 5.03 -18.52
N GLY A 51 3.88 5.98 -19.23
CA GLY A 51 3.25 7.16 -18.63
C GLY A 51 2.05 6.80 -17.75
N PHE A 52 1.25 5.80 -18.10
CA PHE A 52 0.11 5.35 -17.29
C PHE A 52 0.57 4.62 -16.01
N LEU A 53 1.62 3.79 -16.09
CA LEU A 53 2.21 3.12 -14.92
C LEU A 53 2.94 4.10 -13.98
N LEU A 54 3.56 5.16 -14.52
CA LEU A 54 4.17 6.22 -13.71
C LEU A 54 3.13 7.18 -13.12
N ARG A 55 1.97 7.36 -13.78
CA ARG A 55 0.87 8.19 -13.27
C ARG A 55 0.04 7.47 -12.19
N ALA A 56 -0.02 6.14 -12.21
CA ALA A 56 -0.57 5.35 -11.10
C ALA A 56 0.32 5.37 -9.84
N ARG A 57 1.58 5.81 -9.94
CA ARG A 57 2.50 6.01 -8.81
C ARG A 57 2.59 7.44 -8.30
N GLN A 58 1.96 8.40 -8.99
CA GLN A 58 1.86 9.76 -8.47
C GLN A 58 0.51 9.89 -7.79
N GLU A 59 0.49 9.64 -6.49
CA GLU A 59 -0.59 10.11 -5.64
C GLU A 59 -0.83 11.60 -5.95
N PRO A 60 -2.09 12.05 -6.11
CA PRO A 60 -2.36 13.47 -6.13
C PRO A 60 -1.78 14.04 -4.84
N LEU A 61 -0.99 15.11 -4.93
CA LEU A 61 -0.67 15.99 -3.81
C LEU A 61 -1.99 16.60 -3.31
N GLN A 62 -2.80 15.79 -2.64
CA GLN A 62 -3.84 16.28 -1.76
C GLN A 62 -3.09 17.03 -0.67
N TYR A 63 -3.33 18.34 -0.64
CA TYR A 63 -2.93 19.20 0.45
C TYR A 63 -3.73 18.75 1.67
N GLU A 64 -3.30 17.66 2.28
CA GLU A 64 -3.82 17.17 3.54
C GLU A 64 -3.54 18.26 4.58
N PRO A 65 -4.56 18.69 5.34
CA PRO A 65 -4.33 19.65 6.40
C PRO A 65 -3.29 19.06 7.35
N THR A 66 -2.21 19.81 7.60
CA THR A 66 -1.14 19.38 8.53
C THR A 66 -1.70 19.05 9.90
N GLN A 67 -2.84 19.64 10.27
CA GLN A 67 -3.59 19.41 11.49
C GLN A 67 -4.85 18.59 11.20
N LEU A 68 -5.06 17.52 11.98
CA LEU A 68 -6.27 16.72 11.91
C LEU A 68 -7.42 17.47 12.59
N LEU A 69 -8.61 17.39 11.99
CA LEU A 69 -9.83 17.97 12.54
C LEU A 69 -10.34 17.07 13.65
N LEU A 70 -10.47 17.63 14.85
CA LEU A 70 -11.02 16.95 16.01
C LEU A 70 -12.44 17.46 16.26
N THR A 71 -13.26 16.64 16.91
CA THR A 71 -14.62 17.03 17.31
C THR A 71 -14.61 17.67 18.68
N ASP A 72 -15.77 18.17 19.14
CA ASP A 72 -15.94 18.73 20.47
C ASP A 72 -15.76 17.70 21.61
N ALA A 73 -15.62 16.41 21.27
CA ALA A 73 -15.26 15.36 22.22
C ALA A 73 -13.77 15.42 22.63
N SER A 74 -12.93 16.09 21.83
CA SER A 74 -11.53 16.37 22.16
C SER A 74 -11.38 17.80 22.65
N GLY A 75 -10.64 18.00 23.75
CA GLY A 75 -10.41 19.27 24.40
C GLY A 75 -8.93 19.55 24.59
N ASN A 76 -8.51 20.80 24.31
CA ASN A 76 -7.15 21.30 24.57
C ASN A 76 -5.98 20.44 24.03
N VAL A 77 -6.24 19.64 23.00
CA VAL A 77 -5.25 18.80 22.31
C VAL A 77 -5.15 19.21 20.84
N THR A 78 -3.95 19.13 20.28
CA THR A 78 -3.74 19.32 18.84
C THR A 78 -3.07 18.10 18.25
N VAL A 79 -3.64 17.55 17.19
CA VAL A 79 -3.04 16.43 16.45
C VAL A 79 -2.64 16.90 15.06
N THR A 80 -1.39 16.65 14.69
CA THR A 80 -0.82 17.01 13.39
C THR A 80 -0.05 15.84 12.80
N TYR A 81 0.06 15.76 11.48
CA TYR A 81 1.04 14.85 10.86
C TYR A 81 2.46 15.25 11.27
N ALA A 82 3.24 14.28 11.73
CA ALA A 82 4.61 14.50 12.16
C ALA A 82 5.53 14.69 10.95
N LYS A 83 6.56 15.52 11.12
CA LYS A 83 7.67 15.58 10.15
C LYS A 83 8.76 14.61 10.57
N GLU A 84 9.46 14.03 9.61
CA GLU A 84 10.63 13.16 9.85
C GLU A 84 11.60 13.75 10.89
N SER A 85 11.90 15.05 10.77
CA SER A 85 12.82 15.76 11.67
C SER A 85 12.33 15.92 13.11
N GLU A 86 11.05 15.69 13.37
CA GLU A 86 10.43 15.80 14.69
C GLU A 86 10.34 14.45 15.41
N LEU A 87 10.45 13.35 14.66
CA LEU A 87 10.40 12.01 15.21
C LEU A 87 11.62 11.79 16.12
N PRO A 88 11.45 11.06 17.24
CA PRO A 88 12.57 10.68 18.08
C PRO A 88 13.57 9.88 17.26
N GLU A 89 14.87 10.02 17.57
CA GLU A 89 15.83 9.05 17.07
C GLU A 89 15.45 7.66 17.60
N LYS A 90 15.41 6.66 16.70
CA LYS A 90 15.20 5.24 17.03
C LYS A 90 16.32 4.80 17.98
N SER A 91 16.13 5.01 19.27
CA SER A 91 17.13 4.75 20.29
C SER A 91 17.01 3.30 20.69
N PHE A 92 17.86 2.44 20.11
CA PHE A 92 17.90 1.03 20.46
C PHE A 92 18.25 0.86 21.94
N SER A 93 17.32 0.31 22.71
CA SER A 93 17.67 -0.45 23.91
C SER A 93 16.97 -1.79 23.84
N ALA A 94 17.55 -2.69 23.04
CA ALA A 94 17.40 -4.12 23.27
C ALA A 94 18.14 -4.45 24.58
N SER A 95 17.64 -3.95 25.72
CA SER A 95 18.09 -4.36 27.05
C SER A 95 17.00 -5.21 27.67
N ASP A 96 17.26 -6.53 27.63
CA ASP A 96 16.86 -7.49 28.65
C ASP A 96 15.37 -7.64 28.98
N VAL A 97 14.48 -7.67 27.98
CA VAL A 97 13.20 -8.39 28.20
C VAL A 97 13.48 -9.88 28.02
N SER A 98 13.65 -10.56 29.13
CA SER A 98 13.81 -12.00 29.22
C SER A 98 12.67 -12.71 28.45
N VAL A 99 13.01 -13.75 27.71
CA VAL A 99 12.07 -14.67 27.03
C VAL A 99 10.99 -15.22 27.98
N SER A 100 11.18 -15.08 29.31
CA SER A 100 10.19 -15.39 30.35
C SER A 100 8.91 -14.55 30.35
N ASP A 101 8.88 -13.40 29.67
CA ASP A 101 7.76 -12.45 29.75
C ASP A 101 6.78 -12.57 28.57
N ARG A 102 6.96 -13.56 27.70
CA ARG A 102 6.02 -13.83 26.59
C ARG A 102 4.74 -14.44 27.13
N ILE A 103 3.62 -13.75 26.93
CA ILE A 103 2.31 -14.25 27.30
C ILE A 103 1.84 -15.20 26.18
N LEU A 104 1.51 -16.44 26.57
CA LEU A 104 0.97 -17.45 25.67
C LEU A 104 -0.55 -17.35 25.66
N TYR A 105 -1.11 -16.75 24.61
CA TYR A 105 -2.56 -16.70 24.40
C TYR A 105 -3.04 -17.98 23.68
N SER A 106 -4.21 -18.44 24.09
CA SER A 106 -4.98 -19.44 23.34
C SER A 106 -5.61 -18.84 22.09
N ALA A 107 -6.09 -19.72 21.20
CA ALA A 107 -6.87 -19.29 20.05
C ALA A 107 -8.16 -18.58 20.47
N GLU A 108 -8.80 -19.01 21.56
CA GLU A 108 -10.01 -18.39 22.09
C GLU A 108 -9.73 -16.98 22.64
N GLU A 109 -8.65 -16.80 23.39
CA GLU A 109 -8.26 -15.47 23.88
C GLU A 109 -7.84 -14.52 22.76
N THR A 110 -7.36 -15.05 21.63
CA THR A 110 -6.91 -14.24 20.49
C THR A 110 -8.01 -13.93 19.50
N PHE A 111 -8.78 -14.95 19.10
CA PHE A 111 -9.75 -14.87 18.01
C PHE A 111 -11.20 -14.93 18.50
N GLY A 112 -11.46 -15.17 19.79
CA GLY A 112 -12.81 -15.17 20.37
C GLY A 112 -13.29 -13.80 20.88
N ARG A 113 -12.46 -12.76 20.75
CA ARG A 113 -12.80 -11.41 21.21
C ARG A 113 -13.87 -10.78 20.33
N THR A 114 -14.94 -10.26 20.90
CA THR A 114 -16.04 -9.63 20.12
C THR A 114 -15.85 -8.14 19.87
N ASP A 115 -14.87 -7.52 20.52
CA ASP A 115 -14.55 -6.08 20.43
C ASP A 115 -13.51 -5.76 19.34
N THR A 116 -13.10 -6.76 18.56
CA THR A 116 -12.15 -6.60 17.46
C THR A 116 -12.81 -6.84 16.10
N VAL A 117 -12.23 -6.24 15.07
CA VAL A 117 -12.42 -6.72 13.69
C VAL A 117 -11.23 -7.59 13.32
N VAL A 118 -11.47 -8.71 12.63
CA VAL A 118 -10.40 -9.64 12.24
C VAL A 118 -10.39 -9.78 10.74
N PHE A 119 -9.27 -9.40 10.12
CA PHE A 119 -9.13 -9.42 8.67
C PHE A 119 -7.70 -9.73 8.25
N TYR A 120 -7.58 -10.26 7.03
CA TYR A 120 -6.33 -10.35 6.30
C TYR A 120 -6.25 -9.21 5.27
N GLY A 121 -5.11 -8.56 5.18
CA GLY A 121 -4.93 -7.41 4.28
C GLY A 121 -3.47 -6.99 4.13
N GLU A 122 -3.31 -5.86 3.45
CA GLU A 122 -2.01 -5.24 3.14
C GLU A 122 -1.96 -3.82 3.69
N VAL A 123 -0.84 -3.42 4.29
CA VAL A 123 -0.57 -2.03 4.69
C VAL A 123 -0.35 -1.19 3.44
N THR A 124 -1.20 -0.20 3.18
CA THR A 124 -1.10 0.67 2.00
C THR A 124 -0.49 2.02 2.31
N ASN A 125 -0.63 2.53 3.54
CA ASN A 125 -0.08 3.81 3.95
C ASN A 125 0.22 3.80 5.45
N ILE A 126 1.28 4.50 5.86
CA ILE A 126 1.61 4.77 7.26
C ILE A 126 1.90 6.26 7.35
N ARG A 127 1.23 6.94 8.28
CA ARG A 127 1.46 8.35 8.57
C ARG A 127 1.62 8.57 10.06
N GLU A 128 2.80 9.02 10.46
CA GLU A 128 3.07 9.38 11.84
C GLU A 128 2.27 10.64 12.21
N ILE A 129 1.70 10.61 13.41
CA ILE A 129 0.98 11.73 13.99
C ILE A 129 1.69 12.18 15.26
N LYS A 130 1.73 13.49 15.46
CA LYS A 130 2.19 14.16 16.67
C LYS A 130 0.96 14.67 17.41
N ILE A 131 0.84 14.27 18.66
CA ILE A 131 -0.21 14.67 19.59
C ILE A 131 0.41 15.65 20.59
N ALA A 132 -0.04 16.90 20.56
CA ALA A 132 0.44 17.95 21.44
C ALA A 132 -0.56 18.18 22.57
N TRP A 133 -0.12 17.85 23.79
CA TRP A 133 -0.81 18.03 25.07
C TRP A 133 -0.35 19.34 25.72
N GLY A 134 -0.42 20.45 24.97
CA GLY A 134 0.15 21.72 25.39
C GLY A 134 1.69 21.73 25.39
N ARG A 135 2.33 21.44 26.54
CA ARG A 135 3.80 21.45 26.68
C ARG A 135 4.44 20.09 26.40
N GLU A 136 3.66 19.03 26.52
CA GLU A 136 4.12 17.68 26.22
C GLU A 136 3.67 17.27 24.82
N LYS A 137 4.43 16.36 24.23
CA LYS A 137 4.09 15.79 22.94
C LYS A 137 4.36 14.31 22.97
N GLU A 138 3.45 13.58 22.36
CA GLU A 138 3.59 12.16 22.09
C GLU A 138 3.36 11.94 20.61
N PHE A 139 3.70 10.76 20.12
CA PHE A 139 3.46 10.42 18.73
C PHE A 139 2.90 9.01 18.62
N GLY A 140 2.06 8.85 17.60
CA GLY A 140 1.53 7.56 17.17
C GLY A 140 1.56 7.48 15.65
N ALA A 141 0.78 6.57 15.10
CA ALA A 141 0.64 6.45 13.65
C ALA A 141 -0.81 6.18 13.24
N LEU A 142 -1.18 6.65 12.05
CA LEU A 142 -2.38 6.25 11.34
C LEU A 142 -1.95 5.34 10.19
N ILE A 143 -2.47 4.13 10.20
CA ILE A 143 -2.13 3.09 9.23
C ILE A 143 -3.37 2.81 8.40
N GLU A 144 -3.20 2.81 7.08
CA GLU A 144 -4.24 2.42 6.14
C GLU A 144 -3.99 1.00 5.66
N PHE A 145 -5.05 0.20 5.64
CA PHE A 145 -5.03 -1.18 5.18
C PHE A 145 -5.99 -1.38 4.03
N SER A 146 -5.54 -2.09 2.99
CA SER A 146 -6.43 -2.70 2.00
C SER A 146 -6.88 -4.06 2.52
N VAL A 147 -8.19 -4.22 2.73
CA VAL A 147 -8.79 -5.44 3.27
C VAL A 147 -9.00 -6.45 2.15
N GLU A 148 -8.37 -7.61 2.24
CA GLU A 148 -8.55 -8.69 1.26
C GLU A 148 -9.62 -9.69 1.71
N LYS A 149 -9.61 -10.05 2.99
CA LYS A 149 -10.54 -11.05 3.55
C LYS A 149 -10.93 -10.68 4.97
N VAL A 150 -12.21 -10.81 5.28
CA VAL A 150 -12.75 -10.51 6.61
C VAL A 150 -13.23 -11.80 7.28
N TYR A 151 -12.80 -12.01 8.51
CA TYR A 151 -13.22 -13.12 9.36
C TYR A 151 -14.28 -12.69 10.37
N GLN A 152 -14.10 -11.51 10.98
CA GLN A 152 -14.99 -10.93 11.98
C GLN A 152 -15.09 -9.41 11.82
N GLY A 153 -16.27 -8.85 12.13
CA GLY A 153 -16.51 -7.41 12.16
C GLY A 153 -17.48 -6.93 11.08
N THR A 154 -17.69 -5.62 11.02
CA THR A 154 -18.62 -4.95 10.09
C THR A 154 -17.97 -4.50 8.79
N ILE A 155 -16.65 -4.58 8.69
CA ILE A 155 -15.85 -4.26 7.49
C ILE A 155 -16.07 -5.31 6.39
N ARG A 156 -15.70 -4.97 5.15
CA ARG A 156 -15.86 -5.83 3.98
C ARG A 156 -14.55 -6.00 3.22
N SER A 157 -14.43 -7.13 2.54
CA SER A 157 -13.37 -7.31 1.54
C SER A 157 -13.43 -6.22 0.48
N GLY A 158 -12.28 -5.64 0.16
CA GLY A 158 -12.12 -4.51 -0.74
C GLY A 158 -12.20 -3.14 -0.06
N ASP A 159 -12.54 -3.06 1.24
CA ASP A 159 -12.50 -1.81 1.98
C ASP A 159 -11.06 -1.33 2.18
N THR A 160 -10.87 -0.02 2.23
CA THR A 160 -9.68 0.60 2.82
C THR A 160 -10.05 1.13 4.19
N ILE A 161 -9.38 0.65 5.24
CA ILE A 161 -9.65 1.08 6.61
C ILE A 161 -8.45 1.82 7.18
N ARG A 162 -8.73 2.81 8.03
CA ARG A 162 -7.72 3.55 8.79
C ARG A 162 -7.73 3.11 10.24
N VAL A 163 -6.55 2.86 10.79
CA VAL A 163 -6.35 2.31 12.12
C VAL A 163 -5.32 3.15 12.87
N LEU A 164 -5.61 3.48 14.11
CA LEU A 164 -4.72 4.22 15.02
C LEU A 164 -3.77 3.24 15.72
N VAL A 165 -2.49 3.59 15.78
CA VAL A 165 -1.51 3.03 16.71
C VAL A 165 -1.18 4.12 17.74
N SER A 166 -1.67 3.96 18.96
CA SER A 166 -1.64 5.00 19.99
C SER A 166 -0.25 5.21 20.63
N PRO A 167 0.02 6.40 21.16
CA PRO A 167 1.30 6.73 21.83
C PRO A 167 1.56 6.00 23.16
N HIS A 168 0.52 5.48 23.83
CA HIS A 168 0.60 4.98 25.21
C HIS A 168 1.29 3.62 25.40
N HIS A 169 1.72 2.99 24.31
CA HIS A 169 2.67 1.89 24.44
C HIS A 169 4.02 2.56 24.71
N TRP A 170 4.45 2.48 25.98
CA TRP A 170 5.72 2.80 26.65
C TRP A 170 6.99 2.49 25.83
N ILE A 171 7.02 3.02 24.61
CA ILE A 171 7.81 2.50 23.52
C ILE A 171 8.02 3.69 22.57
N TYR A 172 8.74 4.67 23.09
CA TYR A 172 9.39 5.70 22.28
C TYR A 172 10.78 5.23 21.78
N SER A 173 10.88 3.91 21.52
CA SER A 173 12.11 3.21 21.13
C SER A 173 11.83 1.94 20.33
N ALA A 174 10.69 1.27 20.56
CA ALA A 174 10.36 -0.04 19.97
C ALA A 174 9.00 -0.11 19.21
N CYS A 175 8.51 1.00 18.63
CA CYS A 175 7.56 0.93 17.49
C CYS A 175 8.25 0.31 16.26
N VAL A 176 9.27 -0.52 16.48
CA VAL A 176 10.32 -0.89 15.53
C VAL A 176 10.83 -2.29 15.84
N ASP A 177 10.88 -2.76 17.09
CA ASP A 177 11.49 -4.09 17.31
C ASP A 177 10.73 -5.20 16.57
N HIS A 178 9.39 -5.14 16.47
CA HIS A 178 8.57 -6.06 15.64
C HIS A 178 7.58 -5.37 14.68
N MET A 179 7.47 -4.03 14.71
CA MET A 179 6.82 -3.26 13.62
C MET A 179 7.78 -3.02 12.44
N ASP A 180 9.03 -3.50 12.49
CA ASP A 180 9.87 -3.60 11.29
C ASP A 180 9.16 -4.40 10.17
N ASP A 181 8.28 -5.34 10.53
CA ASP A 181 7.44 -6.05 9.58
C ASP A 181 6.22 -5.23 9.12
N LEU A 182 5.81 -4.20 9.88
CA LEU A 182 4.67 -3.35 9.54
C LEU A 182 5.14 -2.16 8.71
N THR A 183 5.51 -2.46 7.46
CA THR A 183 5.87 -1.47 6.45
C THR A 183 4.82 -1.41 5.35
N VAL A 184 4.83 -0.34 4.54
CA VAL A 184 3.96 -0.29 3.36
C VAL A 184 4.26 -1.49 2.44
N GLY A 185 3.22 -2.23 2.09
CA GLY A 185 3.29 -3.49 1.34
C GLY A 185 3.27 -4.75 2.21
N ALA A 186 3.40 -4.61 3.54
CA ALA A 186 3.34 -5.74 4.45
C ALA A 186 1.95 -6.37 4.46
N LYS A 187 1.90 -7.70 4.45
CA LYS A 187 0.67 -8.48 4.55
C LYS A 187 0.57 -9.19 5.87
N GLY A 188 -0.65 -9.32 6.36
CA GLY A 188 -0.88 -9.94 7.65
C GLY A 188 -2.35 -10.10 8.00
N VAL A 189 -2.58 -10.80 9.10
CA VAL A 189 -3.84 -10.81 9.81
C VAL A 189 -3.76 -9.74 10.90
N PHE A 190 -4.71 -8.82 10.87
CA PHE A 190 -4.81 -7.71 11.82
C PHE A 190 -6.11 -7.82 12.59
N MET A 191 -6.02 -7.53 13.89
CA MET A 191 -7.13 -7.68 14.83
C MET A 191 -7.35 -6.39 15.65
N PRO A 192 -7.53 -5.21 15.02
CA PRO A 192 -7.68 -3.97 15.76
C PRO A 192 -9.02 -3.91 16.51
N PHE A 193 -9.01 -3.19 17.62
CA PHE A 193 -10.18 -2.91 18.44
C PHE A 193 -11.10 -1.91 17.77
N VAL A 194 -12.40 -2.13 17.88
CA VAL A 194 -13.40 -1.15 17.47
C VAL A 194 -13.42 -0.03 18.50
N LEU A 195 -13.07 1.18 18.06
CA LEU A 195 -13.19 2.35 18.92
C LEU A 195 -14.66 2.75 19.08
N ASP A 196 -14.98 3.38 20.20
CA ASP A 196 -16.28 4.02 20.46
C ASP A 196 -16.09 5.31 21.26
N ALA A 197 -17.19 5.94 21.67
CA ALA A 197 -17.16 7.20 22.40
C ALA A 197 -16.53 7.11 23.81
N SER A 198 -16.35 5.91 24.36
CA SER A 198 -15.67 5.69 25.64
C SER A 198 -14.15 5.63 25.52
N HIS A 199 -13.62 5.49 24.29
CA HIS A 199 -12.20 5.40 24.03
C HIS A 199 -11.57 6.79 23.93
N GLU A 200 -11.12 7.30 25.07
CA GLU A 200 -10.42 8.57 25.18
C GLU A 200 -9.01 8.39 25.78
N ILE A 201 -8.13 9.33 25.45
CA ILE A 201 -6.87 9.56 26.16
C ILE A 201 -7.05 10.84 26.97
N ARG A 202 -6.87 10.75 28.29
CA ARG A 202 -7.02 11.88 29.20
C ARG A 202 -5.68 12.22 29.82
N TYR A 203 -5.20 13.43 29.55
CA TYR A 203 -3.98 13.95 30.16
C TYR A 203 -4.29 14.66 31.49
N ASP A 204 -5.34 15.49 31.50
CA ASP A 204 -5.89 16.15 32.70
C ASP A 204 -7.41 16.35 32.57
N GLU A 205 -8.02 17.16 33.45
CA GLU A 205 -9.48 17.39 33.44
C GLU A 205 -9.99 18.08 32.16
N GLU A 206 -9.18 18.96 31.56
CA GLU A 206 -9.55 19.78 30.40
C GLU A 206 -8.91 19.31 29.08
N THR A 207 -7.89 18.44 29.17
CA THR A 207 -7.09 17.93 28.05
C THR A 207 -7.45 16.48 27.75
N VAL A 208 -8.23 16.28 26.71
CA VAL A 208 -8.82 14.99 26.32
C VAL A 208 -8.71 14.81 24.81
N LEU A 209 -8.36 13.61 24.36
CA LEU A 209 -8.44 13.20 22.97
C LEU A 209 -9.41 12.03 22.83
N ALA A 210 -10.51 12.24 22.13
CA ALA A 210 -11.36 11.15 21.68
C ALA A 210 -10.64 10.41 20.55
N LYS A 211 -10.30 9.13 20.73
CA LYS A 211 -9.56 8.36 19.71
C LYS A 211 -10.34 8.23 18.40
N LYS A 212 -11.68 8.28 18.49
CA LYS A 212 -12.60 8.31 17.34
C LYS A 212 -12.43 9.51 16.41
N ASP A 213 -11.83 10.59 16.88
CA ASP A 213 -11.49 11.71 16.02
C ASP A 213 -10.33 11.39 15.06
N LEU A 214 -9.57 10.32 15.33
CA LEU A 214 -8.40 9.92 14.56
C LEU A 214 -8.67 8.70 13.65
N ALA A 215 -9.35 7.69 14.18
CA ALA A 215 -9.64 6.46 13.46
C ALA A 215 -10.87 5.74 14.03
N ASP A 216 -11.43 4.83 13.23
CA ASP A 216 -12.51 3.95 13.70
C ASP A 216 -12.03 2.75 14.50
N TYR A 217 -10.73 2.44 14.38
CA TYR A 217 -10.11 1.26 14.98
C TYR A 217 -8.76 1.61 15.61
N GLU A 218 -8.34 0.83 16.60
CA GLU A 218 -7.02 0.94 17.24
C GLU A 218 -6.30 -0.41 17.19
N LEU A 219 -5.06 -0.42 16.70
CA LEU A 219 -4.20 -1.59 16.68
C LEU A 219 -3.14 -1.46 17.77
N ASP A 220 -3.13 -2.44 18.64
CA ASP A 220 -2.08 -2.69 19.60
C ASP A 220 -1.15 -3.77 19.04
N ASP A 221 0.13 -3.68 19.34
CA ASP A 221 1.16 -4.53 18.77
C ASP A 221 0.87 -6.02 18.96
N ARG A 222 0.16 -6.42 20.03
CA ARG A 222 -0.19 -7.82 20.37
C ARG A 222 -1.15 -8.48 19.39
N TRP A 223 -1.90 -7.70 18.63
CA TRP A 223 -3.06 -8.16 17.87
C TRP A 223 -2.83 -8.13 16.37
N MET A 224 -1.63 -8.55 15.96
CA MET A 224 -1.28 -8.76 14.57
C MET A 224 -0.40 -9.98 14.35
N ILE A 225 -0.52 -10.55 13.16
CA ILE A 225 0.29 -11.65 12.65
C ILE A 225 0.75 -11.24 11.26
N THR A 226 2.05 -11.05 11.07
CA THR A 226 2.64 -10.57 9.83
C THR A 226 3.43 -11.68 9.13
N GLU A 227 3.66 -11.52 7.83
CA GLU A 227 4.57 -12.38 7.07
C GLU A 227 5.75 -11.56 6.53
N SER A 228 6.96 -12.01 6.83
CA SER A 228 8.20 -11.40 6.37
C SER A 228 9.26 -12.49 6.15
N ASP A 229 9.94 -12.45 5.01
CA ASP A 229 10.89 -13.48 4.54
C ASP A 229 10.31 -14.92 4.53
N GLY A 230 9.02 -15.06 4.22
CA GLY A 230 8.31 -16.35 4.18
C GLY A 230 8.13 -17.01 5.55
N LYS A 231 8.31 -16.24 6.63
CA LYS A 231 8.04 -16.66 8.00
C LYS A 231 6.91 -15.82 8.57
N VAL A 232 6.09 -16.46 9.38
CA VAL A 232 5.09 -15.77 10.18
C VAL A 232 5.75 -15.21 11.42
N HIS A 233 5.53 -13.92 11.65
CA HIS A 233 5.94 -13.26 12.87
C HIS A 233 4.71 -13.00 13.71
N PHE A 234 4.82 -13.39 14.97
CA PHE A 234 3.86 -13.00 16.00
C PHE A 234 4.47 -11.88 16.81
N SER A 235 3.63 -10.95 17.21
CA SER A 235 4.03 -9.88 18.12
C SER A 235 4.76 -10.38 19.37
N PHE A 236 5.66 -9.56 19.91
CA PHE A 236 6.62 -9.91 20.94
C PHE A 236 5.96 -10.54 22.19
N TYR A 237 4.79 -10.01 22.57
CA TYR A 237 4.00 -10.47 23.73
C TYR A 237 2.97 -11.54 23.41
N ASN A 238 2.81 -11.92 22.15
CA ASN A 238 1.85 -12.91 21.73
C ASN A 238 2.58 -14.07 21.06
N THR A 239 2.67 -15.19 21.76
CA THR A 239 2.86 -16.47 21.08
C THR A 239 1.54 -17.21 21.15
N LEU A 240 0.90 -17.43 20.00
CA LEU A 240 -0.16 -18.41 19.92
C LEU A 240 0.40 -19.76 20.34
N ARG A 241 -0.35 -20.52 21.13
CA ARG A 241 -0.01 -21.92 21.43
C ARG A 241 0.01 -22.82 20.19
N VAL A 242 -0.42 -22.31 19.03
CA VAL A 242 -0.45 -23.02 17.76
C VAL A 242 0.80 -22.68 16.94
N PRO A 243 1.60 -23.68 16.52
CA PRO A 243 2.82 -23.43 15.76
C PRO A 243 2.50 -23.23 14.28
N PHE A 244 2.15 -22.00 13.89
CA PHE A 244 2.03 -21.65 12.47
C PHE A 244 3.41 -21.37 11.87
N ASN A 245 3.67 -21.94 10.70
CA ASN A 245 4.94 -21.78 9.99
C ASN A 245 4.79 -20.94 8.70
N SER A 246 3.56 -20.67 8.27
CA SER A 246 3.26 -19.86 7.08
C SER A 246 1.93 -19.13 7.24
N MET A 247 1.76 -18.02 6.52
CA MET A 247 0.50 -17.27 6.52
C MET A 247 -0.65 -18.14 6.00
N GLU A 248 -0.38 -19.03 5.03
CA GLU A 248 -1.37 -20.01 4.55
C GLU A 248 -1.94 -20.87 5.69
N GLN A 249 -1.11 -21.34 6.63
CA GLN A 249 -1.58 -22.11 7.78
C GLN A 249 -2.43 -21.27 8.73
N VAL A 250 -2.08 -19.99 8.93
CA VAL A 250 -2.87 -19.06 9.73
C VAL A 250 -4.25 -18.85 9.09
N LEU A 251 -4.30 -18.57 7.79
CA LEU A 251 -5.55 -18.32 7.08
C LEU A 251 -6.45 -19.57 7.06
N ALA A 252 -5.88 -20.75 6.82
CA ALA A 252 -6.62 -22.02 6.86
C ALA A 252 -7.18 -22.31 8.26
N PHE A 253 -6.43 -21.99 9.32
CA PHE A 253 -6.92 -22.10 10.68
C PHE A 253 -8.08 -21.16 10.95
N LEU A 254 -7.97 -19.89 10.56
CA LEU A 254 -9.03 -18.89 10.75
C LEU A 254 -10.30 -19.23 9.96
N ASP A 255 -10.14 -19.79 8.75
CA ASP A 255 -11.27 -20.28 7.96
C ASP A 255 -12.07 -21.35 8.71
N ASN A 256 -11.40 -22.30 9.35
CA ASN A 256 -12.06 -23.33 10.14
C ASN A 256 -12.65 -22.75 11.43
N TRP A 257 -11.87 -21.96 12.18
CA TRP A 257 -12.29 -21.34 13.44
C TRP A 257 -13.60 -20.54 13.29
N TYR A 258 -13.65 -19.65 12.31
CA TYR A 258 -14.82 -18.79 12.09
C TYR A 258 -15.93 -19.45 11.26
N ALA A 259 -15.73 -20.65 10.73
CA ALA A 259 -16.79 -21.45 10.15
C ALA A 259 -17.54 -22.26 11.21
N GLU A 260 -16.87 -22.68 12.29
CA GLU A 260 -17.46 -23.45 13.39
C GLU A 260 -18.25 -22.57 14.39
N GLU A 261 -17.88 -21.30 14.52
CA GLU A 261 -18.52 -20.31 15.42
C GLU A 261 -19.74 -19.56 14.80
N LYS A 262 -20.09 -19.84 13.53
CA LYS A 262 -21.24 -19.23 12.82
C LYS A 262 -22.43 -20.18 12.70
#